data_AF-A0A961H1V0-F1
#
_entry.id   AF-A0A961H1V0-F1
#
_cell.length_a   1.000
_cell.length_b   1.000
_cell.length_c   1.000
_cell.angle_alpha   90.00
_cell.angle_beta   90.00
_cell.angle_gamma   90.00
#
_symmetry.space_group_name_H-M   'P 1'
#
loop_
_entity.id
_entity.type
_entity.pdbx_description
1 polymer ?
#
loop_
_entity_poly.entity_id
_entity_poly.type
_entity_poly.pdbx_seq_one_letter_code
_entity_poly.pdbx_strand_id
1 'polypeptide(L)'
;MNSFPSVPRKWIIIIDDMDDSPASFPNLLKVVIERNTHGNVGVATICGVLIAKSLDFVDRQRQEIEGDGGVVAGFLIDLFDRKAQSAGVELAKAIQAEPDLSDIPIVIYTDKHAEINETNLSQQANIRKVLRRDLARPMAEFYRIVLDAFGL
;
A
#
# COMPACT_ATOMS: atom_id res chain seq x y z
N MET A 1 8.37 31.85 -19.20
CA MET A 1 8.24 31.28 -17.84
C MET A 1 8.06 29.79 -18.02
N ASN A 2 9.03 28.97 -17.60
CA ASN A 2 8.87 27.51 -17.61
C ASN A 2 8.04 27.13 -16.39
N SER A 3 6.75 26.86 -16.60
CA SER A 3 5.94 26.14 -15.64
C SER A 3 6.44 24.69 -15.62
N PHE A 4 7.22 24.33 -14.61
CA PHE A 4 7.46 22.92 -14.32
C PHE A 4 6.10 22.25 -14.09
N PRO A 5 5.81 21.10 -14.72
CA PRO A 5 4.60 20.37 -14.38
C PRO A 5 4.65 20.05 -12.88
N SER A 6 3.60 20.44 -12.17
CA SER A 6 3.44 20.06 -10.76
C SER A 6 3.43 18.54 -10.70
N VAL A 7 4.39 17.96 -9.98
CA VAL A 7 4.45 16.51 -9.80
C VAL A 7 3.17 16.08 -9.07
N PRO A 8 2.37 15.15 -9.63
CA PRO A 8 1.11 14.74 -9.02
C PRO A 8 1.37 14.07 -7.67
N ARG A 9 0.53 14.42 -6.69
CA ARG A 9 0.52 13.85 -5.34
C ARG A 9 0.14 12.38 -5.42
N LYS A 10 0.90 11.50 -4.78
CA LYS A 10 0.75 10.05 -4.80
C LYS A 10 0.24 9.58 -3.44
N TRP A 11 -0.57 8.54 -3.42
CA TRP A 11 -1.13 7.99 -2.17
C TRP A 11 -0.99 6.47 -2.16
N ILE A 12 -0.69 5.89 -1.00
CA ILE A 12 -0.73 4.44 -0.81
C ILE A 12 -1.97 4.11 0.01
N ILE A 13 -2.82 3.22 -0.48
CA ILE A 13 -3.97 2.73 0.28
C ILE A 13 -3.56 1.37 0.87
N ILE A 14 -3.52 1.30 2.20
CA ILE A 14 -3.26 0.05 2.92
C ILE A 14 -4.59 -0.61 3.23
N ILE A 15 -4.69 -1.89 2.92
CA ILE A 15 -5.81 -2.74 3.25
C ILE A 15 -5.40 -3.50 4.51
N ASP A 16 -5.99 -3.12 5.63
CA ASP A 16 -5.79 -3.76 6.93
C ASP A 16 -7.16 -3.91 7.59
N ASP A 17 -7.50 -5.16 7.89
CA ASP A 17 -8.82 -5.57 8.36
C ASP A 17 -9.04 -5.19 9.84
N MET A 18 -7.98 -5.07 10.66
CA MET A 18 -8.16 -5.26 12.11
C MET A 18 -7.34 -4.40 13.07
N ASP A 19 -6.32 -3.63 12.65
CA ASP A 19 -5.45 -2.95 13.63
C ASP A 19 -5.33 -1.42 13.47
N ASP A 20 -6.26 -0.70 14.13
CA ASP A 20 -6.17 0.75 14.33
C ASP A 20 -5.14 1.14 15.42
N SER A 21 -4.36 0.19 15.97
CA SER A 21 -3.32 0.48 16.96
C SER A 21 -2.29 1.47 16.40
N PRO A 22 -1.90 2.51 17.16
CA PRO A 22 -0.81 3.41 16.75
C PRO A 22 0.53 2.71 16.50
N ALA A 23 0.72 1.50 17.02
CA ALA A 23 1.90 0.67 16.82
C ALA A 23 1.77 -0.30 15.63
N SER A 24 0.61 -0.33 14.95
CA SER A 24 0.41 -1.16 13.77
C SER A 24 1.32 -0.73 12.64
N PHE A 25 1.68 -1.70 11.79
CA PHE A 25 2.54 -1.43 10.65
C PHE A 25 2.01 -0.28 9.75
N PRO A 26 0.70 -0.21 9.42
CA PRO A 26 0.13 0.89 8.65
C PRO A 26 0.36 2.27 9.28
N ASN A 27 0.13 2.39 10.59
CA ASN A 27 0.28 3.65 11.31
C ASN A 27 1.74 4.10 11.41
N LEU A 28 2.67 3.15 11.59
CA LEU A 28 4.09 3.46 11.60
C LEU A 28 4.62 3.80 10.20
N LEU A 29 4.14 3.14 9.14
CA LEU A 29 4.47 3.49 7.75
C LEU A 29 4.00 4.90 7.41
N LYS A 30 2.80 5.28 7.87
CA LYS A 30 2.29 6.66 7.76
C LYS A 30 3.25 7.67 8.38
N VAL A 31 3.67 7.45 9.63
CA VAL A 31 4.62 8.33 10.33
C VAL A 31 5.96 8.43 9.59
N VAL A 32 6.45 7.33 9.02
CA VAL A 32 7.71 7.33 8.26
C VAL A 32 7.58 8.12 6.96
N ILE A 33 6.47 8.00 6.24
CA ILE A 33 6.17 8.79 5.04
C ILE A 33 6.07 10.28 5.39
N GLU A 34 5.34 10.64 6.44
CA GLU A 34 5.19 12.02 6.90
C GLU A 34 6.55 12.62 7.32
N ARG A 35 7.39 11.87 8.04
CA ARG A 35 8.74 12.36 8.43
C ARG A 35 9.67 12.55 7.23
N ASN A 36 9.64 11.65 6.25
CA ASN A 36 10.52 11.71 5.09
C ASN A 36 10.09 12.79 4.09
N THR A 37 8.79 13.08 3.98
CA THR A 37 8.28 14.17 3.12
C THR A 37 8.64 15.57 3.63
N HIS A 38 8.92 15.72 4.93
CA HIS A 38 9.40 16.98 5.53
C HIS A 38 10.93 17.16 5.53
N GLY A 39 11.71 16.19 5.01
CA GLY A 39 13.15 16.08 5.30
C GLY A 39 14.13 15.95 4.12
N ASN A 40 13.69 16.02 2.85
CA ASN A 40 14.53 15.98 1.65
C ASN A 40 14.97 14.55 1.22
N VAL A 41 14.16 13.88 0.39
CA VAL A 41 14.55 12.78 -0.51
C VAL A 41 13.84 13.03 -1.84
N GLY A 42 14.59 13.17 -2.93
CA GLY A 42 14.09 13.71 -4.20
C GLY A 42 12.84 13.02 -4.75
N VAL A 43 11.75 13.79 -4.87
CA VAL A 43 10.60 13.56 -5.76
C VAL A 43 9.99 12.15 -5.73
N ALA A 44 9.41 11.76 -4.61
CA ALA A 44 8.28 10.82 -4.62
C ALA A 44 7.17 11.34 -3.69
N THR A 45 6.09 11.74 -4.34
CA THR A 45 4.98 12.58 -3.90
C THR A 45 4.04 11.89 -2.90
N ILE A 46 4.50 11.03 -1.99
CA ILE A 46 3.57 10.26 -1.14
C ILE A 46 2.93 11.16 -0.09
N CYS A 47 1.67 11.52 -0.26
CA CYS A 47 0.95 12.45 0.61
C CYS A 47 0.25 11.78 1.79
N GLY A 48 0.09 10.45 1.77
CA GLY A 48 -0.46 9.75 2.92
C GLY A 48 -0.70 8.27 2.70
N VAL A 49 -1.07 7.64 3.82
CA VAL A 49 -1.51 6.26 3.95
C VAL A 49 -2.95 6.29 4.43
N LEU A 50 -3.82 5.55 3.75
CA LEU A 50 -5.21 5.35 4.15
C LEU A 50 -5.43 3.89 4.50
N ILE A 51 -6.15 3.60 5.58
CA ILE A 51 -6.46 2.23 5.99
C ILE A 51 -7.87 1.91 5.51
N ALA A 52 -7.97 0.98 4.57
CA ALA A 52 -9.21 0.54 3.96
C ALA A 52 -9.68 -0.79 4.54
N LYS A 53 -10.98 -0.84 4.87
CA LYS A 53 -11.66 -2.03 5.41
C LYS A 53 -12.72 -2.59 4.45
N SER A 54 -12.95 -1.94 3.30
CA SER A 54 -13.92 -2.35 2.29
C SER A 54 -13.61 -1.77 0.91
N LEU A 55 -14.19 -2.36 -0.14
CA LEU A 55 -14.08 -1.85 -1.52
C LEU A 55 -14.71 -0.46 -1.65
N ASP A 56 -15.90 -0.24 -1.09
CA ASP A 56 -16.56 1.07 -1.07
C ASP A 56 -15.68 2.18 -0.46
N PHE A 57 -14.89 1.84 0.55
CA PHE A 57 -13.93 2.78 1.13
C PHE A 57 -12.79 3.07 0.15
N VAL A 58 -12.24 2.04 -0.49
CA VAL A 58 -11.19 2.18 -1.51
C VAL A 58 -11.66 3.09 -2.64
N ASP A 59 -12.85 2.84 -3.20
CA ASP A 59 -13.39 3.61 -4.31
C ASP A 59 -13.64 5.07 -3.93
N ARG A 60 -14.25 5.31 -2.76
CA ARG A 60 -14.48 6.68 -2.28
C ARG A 60 -13.17 7.43 -2.08
N GLN A 61 -12.19 6.80 -1.44
CA GLN A 61 -10.89 7.42 -1.21
C GLN A 61 -10.14 7.69 -2.51
N ARG A 62 -10.22 6.78 -3.49
CA ARG A 62 -9.67 7.04 -4.83
C ARG A 62 -10.30 8.27 -5.46
N GLN A 63 -11.62 8.36 -5.47
CA GLN A 63 -12.34 9.49 -6.06
C GLN A 63 -11.99 10.82 -5.38
N GLU A 64 -11.87 10.83 -4.05
CA GLU A 64 -11.43 12.01 -3.29
C GLU A 64 -9.99 12.41 -3.65
N ILE A 65 -9.07 11.45 -3.68
CA ILE A 65 -7.66 11.67 -4.05
C ILE A 65 -7.54 12.23 -5.47
N GLU A 66 -8.23 11.62 -6.44
CA GLU A 66 -8.21 12.03 -7.84
C GLU A 66 -8.88 13.38 -8.06
N GLY A 67 -9.98 13.67 -7.34
CA GLY A 67 -10.65 14.96 -7.34
C GLY A 67 -9.75 16.10 -6.88
N ASP A 68 -8.82 15.81 -5.96
CA ASP A 68 -7.80 16.74 -5.48
C ASP A 68 -6.53 16.80 -6.37
N GLY A 69 -6.53 16.12 -7.53
CA GLY A 69 -5.39 16.06 -8.44
C GLY A 69 -4.24 15.16 -7.94
N GLY A 70 -4.54 14.27 -6.99
CA GLY A 70 -3.66 13.18 -6.61
C GLY A 70 -3.88 11.91 -7.45
N VAL A 71 -3.06 10.90 -7.19
CA VAL A 71 -3.16 9.58 -7.80
C VAL A 71 -2.90 8.50 -6.74
N VAL A 72 -3.56 7.35 -6.88
CA VAL A 72 -3.26 6.18 -6.06
C VAL A 72 -2.02 5.48 -6.66
N ALA A 73 -0.94 5.42 -5.90
CA ALA A 73 0.32 4.80 -6.31
C ALA A 73 0.32 3.28 -6.13
N GLY A 74 -0.55 2.76 -5.27
CA GLY A 74 -0.69 1.33 -5.07
C GLY A 74 -1.49 0.94 -3.84
N PHE A 75 -1.86 -0.34 -3.80
CA PHE A 75 -2.50 -0.99 -2.66
C PHE A 75 -1.47 -1.83 -1.90
N LEU A 76 -1.43 -1.71 -0.57
CA LEU A 76 -0.65 -2.59 0.29
C LEU A 76 -1.60 -3.45 1.11
N ILE A 77 -1.52 -4.78 1.03
CA ILE A 77 -2.36 -5.66 1.84
C ILE A 77 -1.55 -6.18 3.01
N ASP A 78 -2.00 -5.88 4.23
CA ASP A 78 -1.41 -6.42 5.45
C ASP A 78 -1.98 -7.81 5.77
N LEU A 79 -1.16 -8.83 5.54
CA LEU A 79 -1.44 -10.23 5.85
C LEU A 79 -0.55 -10.74 7.00
N PHE A 80 -0.01 -9.83 7.81
CA PHE A 80 0.82 -10.17 8.96
C PHE A 80 0.01 -10.85 10.07
N ASP A 81 -1.23 -10.41 10.31
CA ASP A 81 -2.16 -11.14 11.18
C ASP A 81 -2.84 -12.27 10.40
N ARG A 82 -2.65 -13.52 10.86
CA ARG A 82 -3.26 -14.72 10.29
C ARG A 82 -4.79 -14.66 10.24
N LYS A 83 -5.44 -13.92 11.14
CA LYS A 83 -6.91 -13.78 11.15
C LYS A 83 -7.43 -12.88 10.03
N ALA A 84 -6.62 -11.91 9.59
CA ALA A 84 -6.96 -10.96 8.53
C ALA A 84 -6.69 -11.51 7.12
N GLN A 85 -6.04 -12.68 7.00
CA GLN A 85 -5.54 -13.19 5.73
C GLN A 85 -6.62 -13.41 4.67
N SER A 86 -7.73 -14.02 5.06
CA SER A 86 -8.83 -14.30 4.14
C SER A 86 -9.56 -13.02 3.70
N ALA A 87 -9.77 -12.06 4.61
CA ALA A 87 -10.46 -10.82 4.29
C ALA A 87 -9.61 -9.91 3.38
N GLY A 88 -8.33 -9.75 3.69
CA GLY A 88 -7.40 -8.96 2.88
C GLY A 88 -7.22 -9.52 1.45
N VAL A 89 -7.18 -10.84 1.30
CA VAL A 89 -7.10 -11.49 -0.02
C VAL A 89 -8.41 -11.36 -0.82
N GLU A 90 -9.57 -11.50 -0.18
CA GLU A 90 -10.85 -11.32 -0.88
C GLU A 90 -11.06 -9.86 -1.32
N LEU A 91 -10.67 -8.89 -0.49
CA LEU A 91 -10.70 -7.48 -0.88
C LEU A 91 -9.71 -7.17 -2.01
N ALA A 92 -8.53 -7.80 -2.01
CA ALA A 92 -7.58 -7.69 -3.13
C ALA A 92 -8.18 -8.16 -4.46
N LYS A 93 -8.87 -9.30 -4.44
CA LYS A 93 -9.58 -9.83 -5.62
C LYS A 93 -10.69 -8.90 -6.06
N ALA A 94 -11.44 -8.34 -5.11
CA ALA A 94 -12.50 -7.38 -5.41
C ALA A 94 -11.94 -6.12 -6.09
N ILE A 95 -10.85 -5.56 -5.56
CA ILE A 95 -10.14 -4.42 -6.18
C ILE A 95 -9.69 -4.76 -7.61
N GLN A 96 -9.24 -5.98 -7.86
CA GLN A 96 -8.79 -6.38 -9.19
C GLN A 96 -9.92 -6.69 -10.17
N ALA A 97 -11.09 -7.04 -9.66
CA ALA A 97 -12.28 -7.19 -10.49
C ALA A 97 -12.82 -5.83 -10.96
N GLU A 98 -12.49 -4.74 -10.26
CA GLU A 98 -12.85 -3.38 -10.66
C GLU A 98 -11.92 -2.87 -11.78
N PRO A 99 -12.45 -2.59 -12.99
CA PRO A 99 -11.63 -2.16 -14.13
C PRO A 99 -10.78 -0.92 -13.82
N ASP A 100 -11.36 0.05 -13.12
CA ASP A 100 -10.71 1.32 -12.75
C ASP A 100 -9.57 1.16 -11.73
N LEU A 101 -9.52 0.04 -11.02
CA LEU A 101 -8.52 -0.24 -10.00
C LEU A 101 -7.52 -1.32 -10.43
N SER A 102 -7.84 -2.09 -11.46
CA SER A 102 -7.09 -3.27 -11.91
C SER A 102 -5.64 -2.97 -12.36
N ASP A 103 -5.38 -1.75 -12.83
CA ASP A 103 -4.05 -1.28 -13.25
C ASP A 103 -3.18 -0.76 -12.08
N ILE A 104 -3.78 -0.54 -10.91
CA ILE A 104 -3.08 -0.02 -9.74
C ILE A 104 -2.32 -1.17 -9.07
N PRO A 105 -1.00 -1.02 -8.81
CA PRO A 105 -0.19 -2.12 -8.34
C PRO A 105 -0.56 -2.54 -6.91
N ILE A 106 -0.66 -3.85 -6.71
CA ILE A 106 -0.87 -4.44 -5.39
C ILE A 106 0.45 -5.00 -4.85
N VAL A 107 0.81 -4.61 -3.63
CA VAL A 107 1.91 -5.17 -2.85
C VAL A 107 1.31 -5.92 -1.68
N ILE A 108 1.81 -7.12 -1.42
CA ILE A 108 1.38 -7.93 -0.29
C ILE A 108 2.47 -7.95 0.76
N TYR A 109 2.11 -7.67 2.00
CA TYR A 109 2.98 -7.77 3.14
C TYR A 109 2.55 -8.92 4.04
N THR A 110 3.49 -9.78 4.44
CA THR A 110 3.20 -10.92 5.31
C THR A 110 4.39 -11.30 6.20
N ASP A 111 4.18 -12.13 7.22
CA ASP A 111 5.25 -12.70 8.03
C ASP A 111 5.90 -13.93 7.34
N LYS A 112 7.03 -14.41 7.87
CA LYS A 112 7.71 -15.61 7.33
C LYS A 112 6.90 -16.90 7.50
N HIS A 113 5.81 -16.90 8.28
CA HIS A 113 5.10 -18.10 8.72
C HIS A 113 3.72 -18.27 8.08
N ALA A 114 3.23 -17.29 7.35
CA ALA A 114 2.11 -17.45 6.45
C ALA A 114 2.60 -18.22 5.21
N GLU A 115 2.13 -19.45 5.03
CA GLU A 115 2.26 -20.17 3.77
C GLU A 115 1.35 -19.51 2.72
N ILE A 116 1.68 -18.28 2.36
CA ILE A 116 1.13 -17.66 1.17
C ILE A 116 1.85 -18.33 0.01
N ASN A 117 1.16 -19.24 -0.67
CA ASN A 117 1.69 -19.83 -1.88
C ASN A 117 1.78 -18.73 -2.95
N GLU A 118 2.95 -18.10 -3.06
CA GLU A 118 3.24 -17.01 -4.01
C GLU A 118 2.79 -17.38 -5.42
N THR A 119 2.90 -18.66 -5.79
CA THR A 119 2.43 -19.22 -7.06
C THR A 119 0.92 -19.03 -7.29
N ASN A 120 0.09 -19.17 -6.26
CA ASN A 120 -1.36 -18.99 -6.39
C ASN A 120 -1.77 -17.52 -6.46
N LEU A 121 -1.05 -16.64 -5.75
CA LEU A 121 -1.36 -15.21 -5.75
C LEU A 121 -0.79 -14.51 -7.00
N SER A 122 0.46 -14.78 -7.39
CA SER A 122 1.07 -14.19 -8.58
C SER A 122 0.36 -14.60 -9.89
N GLN A 123 -0.36 -15.73 -9.89
CA GLN A 123 -1.13 -16.20 -11.04
C GLN A 123 -2.56 -15.64 -11.08
N GLN A 124 -3.07 -15.05 -9.99
CA GLN A 124 -4.47 -14.65 -9.87
C GLN A 124 -4.68 -13.13 -9.85
N ALA A 125 -3.60 -12.34 -9.94
CA ALA A 125 -3.65 -10.95 -9.53
C ALA A 125 -2.53 -10.12 -10.18
N ASN A 126 -2.78 -8.83 -10.48
CA ASN A 126 -1.76 -7.82 -10.81
C ASN A 126 -0.92 -7.44 -9.56
N ILE A 127 -0.44 -8.47 -8.85
CA ILE A 127 0.43 -8.35 -7.69
C ILE A 127 1.82 -8.03 -8.23
N ARG A 128 2.26 -6.81 -7.96
CA ARG A 128 3.57 -6.33 -8.36
C ARG A 128 4.67 -6.98 -7.54
N LYS A 129 4.40 -7.27 -6.25
CA LYS A 129 5.40 -7.83 -5.33
C LYS A 129 4.78 -8.44 -4.07
N VAL A 130 5.32 -9.57 -3.63
CA VAL A 130 5.11 -10.10 -2.28
C VAL A 130 6.34 -9.76 -1.43
N LEU A 131 6.11 -9.14 -0.28
CA LEU A 131 7.13 -8.69 0.67
C LEU A 131 6.96 -9.46 1.99
N ARG A 132 8.04 -10.11 2.42
CA ARG A 132 8.06 -10.85 3.68
C ARG A 132 8.82 -10.07 4.74
N ARG A 133 8.24 -9.88 5.93
CA ARG A 133 8.95 -9.26 7.06
C ARG A 133 10.08 -10.18 7.51
N ASP A 134 11.31 -9.71 7.42
CA ASP A 134 12.41 -10.30 8.18
C ASP A 134 12.52 -9.59 9.53
N LEU A 135 12.06 -10.24 10.60
CA LEU A 135 12.11 -9.68 11.95
C LEU A 135 13.54 -9.43 12.45
N ALA A 136 14.54 -10.06 11.82
CA ALA A 136 15.95 -9.80 12.10
C ALA A 136 16.45 -8.45 11.52
N ARG A 137 15.72 -7.83 10.58
CA ARG A 137 16.11 -6.57 9.95
C ARG A 137 15.43 -5.35 10.62
N PRO A 138 16.12 -4.20 10.69
CA PRO A 138 15.53 -2.96 11.17
C PRO A 138 14.22 -2.64 10.44
N MET A 139 13.22 -2.15 11.17
CA MET A 139 11.93 -1.78 10.59
C MET A 139 12.05 -0.66 9.53
N ALA A 140 12.98 0.27 9.74
CA ALA A 140 13.28 1.35 8.79
C ALA A 140 13.68 0.83 7.40
N GLU A 141 14.48 -0.24 7.34
CA GLU A 141 14.87 -0.86 6.06
C GLU A 141 13.66 -1.46 5.35
N PHE A 142 12.74 -2.03 6.11
CA PHE A 142 11.56 -2.66 5.56
C PHE A 142 10.54 -1.65 5.02
N TYR A 143 10.37 -0.50 5.66
CA TYR A 143 9.60 0.59 5.07
C TYR A 143 10.17 1.04 3.72
N ARG A 144 11.49 1.18 3.60
CA ARG A 144 12.11 1.51 2.31
C ARG A 144 11.80 0.46 1.24
N ILE A 145 11.88 -0.83 1.57
CA ILE A 145 11.55 -1.92 0.64
C ILE A 145 10.09 -1.85 0.16
N VAL A 146 9.16 -1.45 1.04
CA VAL A 146 7.75 -1.25 0.69
C VAL A 146 7.59 -0.08 -0.28
N LEU A 147 8.23 1.06 -0.01
CA LEU A 147 8.20 2.22 -0.90
C LEU A 147 8.80 1.91 -2.28
N ASP A 148 9.97 1.24 -2.30
CA ASP A 148 10.63 0.79 -3.53
C ASP A 148 9.72 -0.12 -4.37
N ALA A 149 8.88 -0.95 -3.73
CA ALA A 149 7.95 -1.86 -4.41
C ALA A 149 6.87 -1.12 -5.22
N PHE A 150 6.52 0.10 -4.81
CA PHE A 150 5.63 0.97 -5.55
C PHE A 150 6.36 1.85 -6.59
N GLY A 151 7.70 1.78 -6.65
CA GLY A 151 8.52 2.63 -7.50
C GLY A 151 8.57 4.07 -6.98
N LEU A 152 8.70 4.22 -5.66
CA LEU A 152 8.68 5.47 -4.92
C LEU A 152 9.96 5.63 -4.10
#